data_AF-A0A7J6AFW4-F1
#
_entry.id   AF-A0A7J6AFW4-F1
#
_cell.length_a   1.000
_cell.length_b   1.000
_cell.length_c   1.000
_cell.angle_alpha   90.00
_cell.angle_beta   90.00
_cell.angle_gamma   90.00
#
_symmetry.space_group_name_H-M   'P 1'
#
loop_
_entity.id
_entity.type
_entity.pdbx_description
1 polymer ?
#
loop_
_entity_poly.entity_id
_entity_poly.type
_entity_poly.pdbx_seq_one_letter_code
_entity_poly.pdbx_strand_id
1 'polypeptide(L)'
;MMASITDLKSALKETLEARGVLSQLRARMRAEVFRALDDPSEPRPSPSKETLLINELIREYLKFHKYHHTESVLIAESGQQDVPLDRTFIASELNIVEEPSTRTLPLLYGVVSHFLNEDGA
;
A
#
# COMPACT_ATOMS: atom_id res chain seq x y z
N MET A 1 9.43 39.76 -15.99
CA MET A 1 9.13 38.73 -14.98
C MET A 1 10.33 37.80 -14.91
N MET A 2 11.14 37.90 -13.86
CA MET A 2 12.22 36.93 -13.63
C MET A 2 11.60 35.72 -12.93
N ALA A 3 11.49 34.60 -13.64
CA ALA A 3 11.36 33.32 -12.95
C ALA A 3 12.63 33.16 -12.09
N SER A 4 12.47 33.19 -10.77
CA SER A 4 13.59 33.05 -9.85
C SER A 4 14.06 31.59 -9.86
N ILE A 5 15.31 31.35 -9.46
CA ILE A 5 15.83 29.98 -9.24
C ILE A 5 14.91 29.19 -8.29
N THR A 6 14.24 29.87 -7.37
CA THR A 6 13.25 29.29 -6.46
C THR A 6 12.02 28.78 -7.21
N ASP A 7 11.50 29.54 -8.17
CA ASP A 7 10.34 29.14 -8.98
C ASP A 7 10.67 27.93 -9.85
N LEU A 8 11.87 27.91 -10.43
CA LEU A 8 12.35 26.77 -11.21
C LEU A 8 12.50 25.51 -10.33
N LYS A 9 13.05 25.66 -9.12
CA LYS A 9 13.19 24.56 -8.15
C LYS A 9 11.83 24.01 -7.73
N SER A 10 10.87 24.88 -7.47
CA SER A 10 9.50 24.48 -7.10
C SER A 10 8.80 23.76 -8.25
N ALA A 11 8.85 24.29 -9.47
CA ALA A 11 8.26 23.67 -10.65
C ALA A 11 8.89 22.30 -10.95
N LEU A 12 10.21 22.16 -10.80
CA LEU A 12 10.90 20.87 -10.96
C LEU A 12 10.46 19.87 -9.89
N LYS A 13 10.38 20.30 -8.62
CA LYS A 13 9.91 19.45 -7.52
C LYS A 13 8.49 18.97 -7.78
N GLU A 14 7.56 19.87 -8.09
CA GLU A 14 6.17 19.53 -8.42
C GLU A 14 6.08 18.56 -9.60
N THR A 15 6.90 18.77 -10.64
CA THR A 15 6.95 17.87 -11.80
C THR A 15 7.44 16.48 -11.41
N LEU A 16 8.47 16.38 -10.57
CA LEU A 16 9.00 15.09 -10.09
C LEU A 16 8.04 14.40 -9.11
N GLU A 17 7.30 15.17 -8.31
CA GLU A 17 6.24 14.67 -7.43
C GLU A 17 5.06 14.13 -8.24
N ALA A 18 4.58 14.90 -9.23
CA ALA A 18 3.47 14.53 -10.11
C ALA A 18 3.79 13.32 -10.99
N ARG A 19 5.05 13.18 -11.42
CA ARG A 19 5.54 11.99 -12.14
C ARG A 19 5.83 10.80 -11.20
N GLY A 20 5.68 10.95 -9.88
CA GLY A 20 5.97 9.91 -8.89
C GLY A 20 7.45 9.62 -8.65
N VAL A 21 8.36 10.21 -9.43
CA VAL A 21 9.82 9.99 -9.34
C VAL A 21 10.36 10.35 -7.96
N LEU A 22 9.92 11.47 -7.39
CA LEU A 22 10.39 11.89 -6.07
C LEU A 22 9.88 10.97 -4.95
N SER A 23 8.66 10.45 -5.12
CA SER A 23 8.08 9.46 -4.21
C SER A 23 8.87 8.15 -4.24
N GLN A 24 9.21 7.66 -5.43
CA GLN A 24 10.03 6.45 -5.61
C GLN A 24 11.43 6.60 -4.98
N LEU A 25 12.07 7.76 -5.18
CA LEU A 25 13.38 8.05 -4.58
C LEU A 25 13.30 8.08 -3.05
N ARG A 26 12.26 8.70 -2.46
CA ARG A 26 12.05 8.72 -1.01
C ARG A 26 11.76 7.32 -0.46
N ALA A 27 10.94 6.52 -1.13
CA ALA A 27 10.63 5.16 -0.72
C ALA A 27 11.89 4.29 -0.73
N ARG A 28 12.69 4.36 -1.80
CA ARG A 28 13.98 3.65 -1.88
C ARG A 28 14.93 4.09 -0.79
N MET A 29 15.03 5.40 -0.51
CA MET A 29 15.86 5.91 0.57
C MET A 29 15.39 5.38 1.93
N ARG A 30 14.08 5.37 2.20
CA ARG A 30 13.53 4.77 3.43
C ARG A 30 13.89 3.29 3.54
N ALA A 31 13.68 2.51 2.48
CA ALA A 31 14.00 1.09 2.47
C ALA A 31 15.49 0.81 2.75
N GLU A 32 16.39 1.60 2.16
CA GLU A 32 17.83 1.47 2.41
C GLU A 32 18.22 1.89 3.84
N VAL A 33 17.61 2.95 4.39
CA VAL A 33 17.81 3.33 5.79
C VAL A 33 17.33 2.23 6.73
N PHE A 34 16.15 1.66 6.50
CA PHE A 34 15.64 0.55 7.29
C PHE A 34 16.51 -0.68 7.17
N ARG A 35 16.95 -1.06 5.97
CA ARG A 35 17.91 -2.16 5.76
C ARG A 35 19.23 -1.96 6.50
N ALA A 36 19.74 -0.73 6.54
CA ALA A 36 20.98 -0.43 7.25
C ALA A 36 20.81 -0.46 8.79
N LEU A 37 19.58 -0.33 9.28
CA LEU A 37 19.22 -0.41 10.69
C LEU A 37 18.73 -1.81 11.11
N ASP A 38 18.31 -2.64 10.15
CA ASP A 38 17.76 -3.98 10.39
C ASP A 38 18.84 -4.87 11.00
N ASP A 39 18.56 -5.44 12.18
CA ASP A 39 19.44 -6.40 12.84
C ASP A 39 19.25 -7.77 12.17
N PRO A 40 20.25 -8.33 11.46
CA PRO A 40 20.14 -9.61 10.77
C PRO A 40 19.95 -10.81 11.72
N SER A 41 20.02 -10.60 13.04
CA SER A 41 19.77 -11.64 14.05
C SER A 41 18.29 -11.96 14.28
N GLU A 42 17.36 -11.11 13.82
CA GLU A 42 15.92 -11.38 13.87
C GLU A 42 15.42 -11.91 12.50
N PRO A 43 15.21 -13.24 12.34
CA PRO A 43 14.65 -13.75 11.10
C PRO A 43 13.22 -13.26 10.97
N ARG A 44 12.94 -12.48 9.91
CA ARG A 44 11.57 -12.14 9.53
C ARG A 44 10.76 -13.43 9.36
N PRO A 45 9.50 -13.46 9.80
CA PRO A 45 8.62 -14.60 9.53
C PRO A 45 8.60 -14.91 8.03
N SER A 46 8.75 -16.19 7.67
CA SER A 46 8.67 -16.64 6.29
C SER A 46 7.36 -16.15 5.66
N PRO A 47 7.38 -15.58 4.44
CA PRO A 47 6.16 -15.09 3.81
C PRO A 47 5.17 -16.24 3.62
N SER A 48 4.04 -16.16 4.31
CA SER A 48 2.95 -17.12 4.18
C SER A 48 1.88 -16.61 3.20
N LYS A 49 1.02 -17.52 2.74
CA LYS A 49 -0.16 -17.15 1.93
C LYS A 49 -1.04 -16.13 2.66
N GLU A 50 -1.18 -16.27 3.98
CA GLU A 50 -1.97 -15.36 4.81
C GLU A 50 -1.33 -13.97 4.86
N THR A 51 -0.01 -13.89 5.05
CA THR A 51 0.72 -12.60 5.00
C THR A 51 0.54 -11.90 3.66
N LEU A 52 0.56 -12.65 2.56
CA LEU A 52 0.32 -12.10 1.22
C LEU A 52 -1.10 -11.50 1.11
N LEU A 53 -2.12 -12.24 1.54
CA LEU A 53 -3.51 -11.78 1.50
C LEU A 53 -3.71 -10.54 2.39
N ILE A 54 -3.15 -10.54 3.60
CA ILE A 54 -3.20 -9.38 4.52
C ILE A 54 -2.59 -8.14 3.87
N ASN A 55 -1.39 -8.28 3.29
CA ASN A 55 -0.72 -7.15 2.68
C ASN A 55 -1.48 -6.64 1.44
N GLU A 56 -2.13 -7.50 0.66
CA GLU A 56 -2.99 -7.06 -0.45
C GLU A 56 -4.25 -6.32 0.04
N LEU A 57 -4.88 -6.77 1.13
CA LEU A 57 -5.99 -6.05 1.77
C LEU A 57 -5.56 -4.66 2.25
N ILE A 58 -4.38 -4.56 2.88
CA ILE A 58 -3.80 -3.29 3.32
C ILE A 58 -3.49 -2.41 2.10
N ARG A 59 -2.85 -2.97 1.07
CA ARG A 59 -2.53 -2.26 -0.17
C ARG A 59 -3.78 -1.64 -0.80
N GLU A 60 -4.85 -2.41 -0.91
CA GLU A 60 -6.13 -1.94 -1.45
C GLU A 60 -6.73 -0.81 -0.60
N TYR A 61 -6.71 -0.94 0.73
CA TYR A 61 -7.16 0.11 1.65
C TYR A 61 -6.36 1.41 1.49
N LEU A 62 -5.03 1.31 1.42
CA LEU A 62 -4.14 2.46 1.24
C LEU A 62 -4.40 3.14 -0.10
N LYS A 63 -4.59 2.35 -1.17
CA LYS A 63 -4.90 2.86 -2.51
C LYS A 63 -6.23 3.60 -2.55
N PHE A 64 -7.27 3.05 -1.93
CA PHE A 64 -8.60 3.67 -1.86
C PHE A 64 -8.55 5.04 -1.15
N HIS A 65 -7.78 5.15 -0.06
CA HIS A 65 -7.61 6.40 0.69
C HIS A 65 -6.54 7.34 0.13
N LYS A 66 -5.91 6.99 -1.00
CA LYS A 66 -4.84 7.77 -1.66
C LYS A 66 -3.58 7.92 -0.80
N TYR A 67 -3.28 6.93 0.04
CA TYR A 67 -2.06 6.87 0.85
C TYR A 67 -0.87 6.32 0.06
N HIS A 68 -0.62 6.88 -1.13
CA HIS A 68 0.34 6.37 -2.11
C HIS A 68 1.77 6.24 -1.57
N HIS A 69 2.18 7.12 -0.66
CA HIS A 69 3.51 7.05 -0.05
C HIS A 69 3.66 5.86 0.90
N THR A 70 2.61 5.52 1.65
CA THR A 70 2.61 4.37 2.56
C THR A 70 2.52 3.08 1.76
N GLU A 71 1.68 3.05 0.72
CA GLU A 71 1.57 1.91 -0.21
C GLU A 71 2.94 1.57 -0.81
N SER A 72 3.68 2.57 -1.30
CA SER A 72 4.99 2.36 -1.91
C SER A 72 6.03 1.81 -0.93
N VAL A 73 5.97 2.21 0.34
CA VAL A 73 6.87 1.68 1.37
C VAL A 73 6.48 0.25 1.73
N LEU A 74 5.19 -0.04 1.91
CA LEU A 74 4.69 -1.38 2.19
C LEU A 74 5.14 -2.39 1.13
N ILE A 75 4.96 -2.09 -0.15
CA ILE A 75 5.37 -2.98 -1.26
C ILE A 75 6.88 -3.24 -1.22
N ALA A 76 7.68 -2.19 -0.96
CA ALA A 76 9.14 -2.31 -0.89
C ALA A 76 9.61 -3.13 0.32
N GLU A 77 8.97 -2.94 1.48
CA GLU A 77 9.35 -3.60 2.74
C GLU A 77 8.87 -5.05 2.83
N SER A 78 7.67 -5.33 2.29
CA SER A 78 7.09 -6.68 2.25
C SER A 78 7.73 -7.58 1.19
N GLY A 79 8.45 -6.99 0.22
CA GLY A 79 8.97 -7.71 -0.94
C GLY A 79 7.88 -8.19 -1.90
N GLN A 80 6.66 -7.65 -1.81
CA GLN A 80 5.59 -7.96 -2.73
C GLN A 80 5.84 -7.42 -4.14
N GLN A 81 5.18 -8.06 -5.10
CA GLN A 81 5.20 -7.58 -6.47
C GLN A 81 4.41 -6.27 -6.60
N ASP A 82 4.90 -5.39 -7.47
CA ASP A 82 4.22 -4.12 -7.77
C ASP A 82 2.90 -4.34 -8.54
N VAL A 83 2.67 -5.53 -9.08
CA VAL A 83 1.39 -5.91 -9.66
C VAL A 83 0.47 -6.42 -8.53
N PRO A 84 -0.67 -5.76 -8.26
CA PRO A 84 -1.61 -6.23 -7.24
C PRO A 84 -2.25 -7.56 -7.65
N LEU A 85 -2.62 -8.36 -6.66
CA LEU A 85 -3.42 -9.56 -6.91
C LEU A 85 -4.82 -9.18 -7.40
N ASP A 86 -5.41 -10.12 -8.14
CA ASP A 86 -6.78 -9.96 -8.60
C ASP A 86 -7.75 -9.90 -7.42
N ARG A 87 -8.60 -8.87 -7.39
CA ARG A 87 -9.54 -8.66 -6.28
C ARG A 87 -10.52 -9.81 -6.13
N THR A 88 -11.04 -10.35 -7.24
CA THR A 88 -11.98 -11.47 -7.19
C THR A 88 -11.34 -12.74 -6.66
N PHE A 89 -10.05 -12.96 -6.97
CA PHE A 89 -9.26 -14.01 -6.35
C PHE A 89 -9.13 -13.82 -4.83
N ILE A 90 -8.74 -12.63 -4.36
CA ILE A 90 -8.62 -12.34 -2.92
C ILE A 90 -9.96 -12.55 -2.20
N ALA A 91 -11.06 -12.04 -2.77
CA ALA A 91 -12.40 -12.21 -2.22
C ALA A 91 -12.79 -13.69 -2.11
N SER A 92 -12.49 -14.50 -3.14
CA SER A 92 -12.77 -15.94 -3.12
C SER A 92 -11.93 -16.70 -2.08
N GLU A 93 -10.66 -16.34 -1.92
CA GLU A 93 -9.76 -16.98 -0.96
C GLU A 93 -10.17 -16.69 0.50
N LEU A 94 -10.77 -15.53 0.73
CA LEU A 94 -11.26 -15.10 2.04
C LEU A 94 -12.74 -15.43 2.28
N ASN A 95 -13.41 -16.09 1.33
CA ASN A 95 -14.86 -16.34 1.35
C ASN A 95 -15.71 -15.07 1.56
N ILE A 96 -15.26 -13.93 1.04
CA ILE A 96 -15.98 -12.66 1.13
C ILE A 96 -17.02 -12.60 0.00
N VAL A 97 -18.29 -12.44 0.37
CA VAL A 97 -19.37 -12.21 -0.59
C VAL A 97 -19.47 -10.71 -0.87
N GLU A 98 -19.10 -10.29 -2.08
CA GLU A 98 -19.22 -8.90 -2.51
C GLU A 98 -20.62 -8.60 -3.05
N GLU A 99 -21.35 -7.73 -2.37
CA GLU A 99 -22.60 -7.18 -2.86
C GLU A 99 -22.32 -6.06 -3.89
N PRO A 100 -23.26 -5.77 -4.81
CA PRO A 100 -23.11 -4.66 -5.76
C PRO A 100 -22.86 -3.30 -5.07
N SER A 101 -23.38 -3.13 -3.85
CA SER A 101 -23.21 -1.96 -2.99
C SER A 101 -21.81 -1.83 -2.39
N THR A 102 -21.10 -2.94 -2.17
CA THR A 102 -19.80 -2.97 -1.46
C THR A 102 -18.59 -3.12 -2.38
N ARG A 103 -18.81 -3.40 -3.67
CA ARG A 103 -17.75 -3.50 -4.70
C ARG A 103 -16.88 -2.25 -4.86
N THR A 104 -17.36 -1.09 -4.44
CA THR A 104 -16.62 0.17 -4.51
C THR A 104 -15.72 0.41 -3.29
N LEU A 105 -15.90 -0.37 -2.22
CA LEU A 105 -15.15 -0.25 -0.98
C LEU A 105 -14.03 -1.31 -0.91
N PRO A 106 -12.92 -1.06 -0.20
CA PRO A 106 -11.90 -2.08 0.05
C PRO A 106 -12.50 -3.32 0.74
N LEU A 107 -12.03 -4.52 0.38
CA LEU A 107 -12.48 -5.79 0.97
C LEU A 107 -12.32 -5.81 2.49
N LEU A 108 -11.33 -5.07 3.02
CA LEU A 108 -11.12 -4.90 4.44
C LEU A 108 -12.35 -4.33 5.18
N TYR A 109 -13.15 -3.48 4.53
CA TYR A 109 -14.42 -3.00 5.10
C TYR A 109 -15.42 -4.14 5.25
N GLY A 110 -15.51 -5.02 4.25
CA GLY A 110 -16.39 -6.20 4.31
C GLY A 110 -16.00 -7.13 5.46
N VAL A 111 -14.70 -7.37 5.66
CA VAL A 111 -14.17 -8.14 6.78
C VAL A 111 -14.59 -7.52 8.12
N VAL A 112 -14.35 -6.22 8.30
CA VAL A 112 -14.70 -5.52 9.54
C VAL A 112 -16.22 -5.52 9.78
N SER A 113 -17.02 -5.26 8.75
CA SER A 113 -18.48 -5.28 8.85
C SER A 113 -19.03 -6.66 9.20
N HIS A 114 -18.40 -7.74 8.72
CA HIS A 114 -18.79 -9.10 9.10
C HIS A 114 -18.66 -9.30 10.62
N PHE A 115 -17.49 -9.01 11.19
CA PHE A 115 -17.27 -9.16 12.63
C PHE A 115 -18.10 -8.20 13.50
N LEU A 116 -18.29 -6.95 13.06
CA LEU A 116 -19.10 -5.97 13.80
C LEU A 116 -20.60 -6.32 13.83
N ASN A 117 -21.09 -7.06 12.83
CA ASN A 117 -22.49 -7.49 12.77
C ASN A 117 -22.72 -8.85 13.44
N GLU A 118 -21.68 -9.68 13.59
CA GLU A 118 -21.76 -10.97 14.30
C GLU A 118 -21.81 -10.83 15.83
N ASP A 119 -21.28 -9.75 16.41
CA ASP A 119 -21.44 -9.42 17.85
C ASP A 119 -22.86 -8.96 18.23
N GLY A 120 -23.80 -8.94 17.27
CA GLY A 120 -25.19 -8.50 17.43
C GLY A 120 -26.26 -9.60 17.40
N ALA A 121 -25.89 -10.89 17.41
CA ALA A 121 -26.82 -12.03 17.40
C ALA A 121 -26.74 -12.88 18.68
#